data_AF-A0A845FCW2-F1
#
_entry.id   AF-A0A845FCW2-F1
#
_cell.length_a   1.000
_cell.length_b   1.000
_cell.length_c   1.000
_cell.angle_alpha   90.00
_cell.angle_beta   90.00
_cell.angle_gamma   90.00
#
_symmetry.space_group_name_H-M   'P 1'
#
loop_
_entity.id
_entity.type
_entity.pdbx_description
1 polymer ?
#
loop_
_entity_poly.entity_id
_entity_poly.type
_entity_poly.pdbx_seq_one_letter_code
_entity_poly.pdbx_strand_id
1 'polypeptide(L)' 'MKAFRIFIALCGVMTIIWMTVSLFNERINPSPLINALIIGALFILLGVENWIDDQKKYAAFYILLAFIPILSLLI' A
#
# COMPACT_ATOMS: atom_id res chain seq x y z
N MET A 1 0.78 -5.37 -17.95
CA MET A 1 1.66 -6.56 -18.10
C MET A 1 1.32 -7.60 -17.03
N LYS A 2 1.10 -8.88 -17.38
CA LYS A 2 0.70 -9.92 -16.40
C LYS A 2 1.66 -10.04 -15.20
N ALA A 3 2.96 -9.92 -15.44
CA ALA A 3 3.99 -10.00 -14.40
C ALA A 3 3.89 -8.86 -13.36
N PHE A 4 3.54 -7.64 -13.79
CA PHE A 4 3.39 -6.49 -12.90
C PHE A 4 2.21 -6.68 -11.93
N ARG A 5 1.08 -7.20 -12.43
CA ARG A 5 -0.09 -7.52 -11.58
C ARG A 5 0.23 -8.58 -10.52
N ILE A 6 0.99 -9.62 -10.91
CA ILE A 6 1.45 -10.66 -9.98
C ILE A 6 2.36 -10.06 -8.91
N PHE A 7 3.27 -9.16 -9.29
CA PHE A 7 4.14 -8.46 -8.35
C PHE A 7 3.34 -7.64 -7.33
N ILE A 8 2.34 -6.86 -7.76
CA ILE A 8 1.48 -6.08 -6.87
C ILE A 8 0.72 -7.00 -5.91
N ALA A 9 0.17 -8.11 -6.42
CA ALA A 9 -0.52 -9.09 -5.58
C ALA A 9 0.42 -9.69 -4.51
N LEU A 10 1.66 -10.02 -4.86
CA LEU A 10 2.67 -10.49 -3.91
C LEU A 10 3.01 -9.43 -2.84
N CYS A 11 3.18 -8.17 -3.24
CA CYS A 11 3.38 -7.07 -2.30
C CYS A 11 2.18 -6.91 -1.34
N GLY A 12 0.95 -6.97 -1.86
CA GLY A 12 -0.26 -6.91 -1.05
C GLY A 12 -0.34 -8.04 -0.02
N VAL A 13 -0.11 -9.28 -0.45
CA VAL A 13 -0.09 -10.45 0.45
C VAL A 13 0.98 -10.30 1.54
N MET A 14 2.19 -9.88 1.17
CA MET A 14 3.28 -9.67 2.12
C MET A 14 2.91 -8.61 3.18
N THR A 15 2.30 -7.50 2.76
CA THR A 15 1.84 -6.46 3.70
C THR A 15 0.76 -6.96 4.65
N ILE A 16 -0.19 -7.78 4.18
CA ILE A 16 -1.21 -8.38 5.05
C ILE A 16 -0.57 -9.30 6.09
N ILE A 17 0.38 -10.15 5.68
CA ILE A 17 1.12 -11.02 6.59
C ILE A 17 1.87 -10.17 7.62
N TRP A 18 2.55 -9.12 7.18
CA TRP A 18 3.29 -8.20 8.05
C TRP A 18 2.40 -7.54 9.10
N MET A 19 1.25 -6.98 8.70
CA MET A 19 0.28 -6.38 9.63
C MET A 19 -0.29 -7.41 10.59
N THR A 20 -0.59 -8.62 10.11
CA THR A 20 -1.12 -9.69 10.94
C THR A 20 -0.10 -10.11 12.00
N VAL A 21 1.17 -10.30 11.61
CA VAL A 21 2.25 -10.62 12.56
C VAL A 21 2.44 -9.49 13.57
N SER A 22 2.37 -8.23 13.14
CA SER A 22 2.48 -7.06 14.02
C SER A 22 1.36 -6.98 15.05
N LEU A 23 0.15 -7.47 14.75
CA LEU A 23 -0.97 -7.53 15.70
C LEU A 23 -0.77 -8.57 16.80
N PHE A 24 -0.07 -9.67 16.51
CA PHE A 24 0.11 -10.79 17.44
C PHE A 24 1.47 -10.81 18.15
N ASN A 25 2.43 -9.99 17.70
CA ASN A 25 3.77 -9.97 18.25
C ASN A 25 4.21 -8.53 18.58
N GLU A 26 4.03 -8.13 19.84
CA GLU A 26 4.38 -6.79 20.34
C GLU A 26 5.87 -6.44 20.18
N ARG A 27 6.77 -7.43 20.04
CA ARG A 27 8.19 -7.18 19.75
C ARG A 27 8.43 -6.74 18.31
N ILE A 28 7.50 -7.05 17.41
CA ILE A 28 7.49 -6.65 16.01
C ILE A 28 6.35 -5.65 15.84
N ASN A 29 6.41 -4.53 16.56
CA ASN A 29 5.50 -3.40 16.35
C ASN A 29 6.26 -2.34 15.55
N PRO A 30 6.14 -2.31 14.20
CA PRO A 30 6.76 -1.28 13.39
C PRO A 30 6.20 0.07 13.80
N SER A 31 7.00 1.12 13.71
CA SER A 31 6.48 2.46 14.00
C SER A 31 5.26 2.75 13.11
N PRO A 32 4.26 3.48 13.62
CA PRO A 32 3.07 3.86 12.84
C PRO A 32 3.43 4.47 11.48
N LEU A 33 4.54 5.23 11.44
CA LEU A 33 5.11 5.81 10.23
C LEU A 33 5.51 4.76 9.18
N ILE A 34 6.18 3.68 9.59
CA ILE A 34 6.57 2.60 8.67
C ILE A 34 5.32 1.93 8.09
N ASN A 35 4.31 1.66 8.92
CA ASN A 35 3.06 1.06 8.46
C ASN A 35 2.32 1.98 7.47
N ALA A 36 2.24 3.28 7.74
CA ALA A 36 1.65 4.25 6.83
C ALA A 36 2.39 4.34 5.49
N LEU A 37 3.72 4.28 5.51
CA LEU A 37 4.54 4.25 4.29
C LEU A 37 4.29 2.98 3.45
N ILE A 38 4.19 1.81 4.10
CA ILE A 38 3.91 0.55 3.42
C ILE A 38 2.52 0.57 2.77
N ILE A 39 1.50 1.05 3.49
CA ILE A 39 0.14 1.22 2.96
C ILE A 39 0.13 2.21 1.79
N GLY A 40 0.81 3.35 1.94
CA GLY A 40 0.91 4.35 0.89
C GLY A 40 1.57 3.80 -0.38
N ALA A 41 2.68 3.07 -0.22
CA ALA A 41 3.37 2.43 -1.34
C ALA A 41 2.48 1.42 -2.10
N LEU A 42 1.66 0.63 -1.39
CA LEU A 42 0.68 -0.26 -2.02
C LEU A 42 -0.36 0.50 -2.85
N PHE A 43 -0.88 1.61 -2.32
CA PHE A 43 -1.85 2.42 -3.06
C PHE A 43 -1.22 3.09 -4.29
N ILE A 44 0.05 3.49 -4.23
CA ILE A 44 0.78 3.97 -5.42
C ILE A 44 0.90 2.84 -6.46
N LEU A 45 1.26 1.62 -6.05
CA LEU A 45 1.37 0.48 -6.95
C LEU A 45 0.03 0.16 -7.65
N LEU A 46 -1.08 0.14 -6.89
CA LEU A 46 -2.44 0.02 -7.41
C LEU A 46 -2.80 1.18 -8.36
N GLY A 47 -2.38 2.39 -8.04
CA GLY A 47 -2.56 3.56 -8.90
C GLY A 47 -1.86 3.40 -10.25
N VAL A 48 -0.60 2.95 -10.24
CA VAL A 48 0.18 2.68 -11.45
C VAL A 48 -0.43 1.55 -12.28
N GLU A 49 -0.92 0.49 -11.64
CA GLU A 49 -1.61 -0.61 -12.34
C GLU A 49 -2.85 -0.12 -13.09
N ASN A 50 -3.72 0.63 -12.39
CA ASN A 50 -4.92 1.20 -12.99
C ASN A 50 -4.58 2.22 -14.09
N TRP A 51 -3.45 2.92 -13.98
CA TRP A 51 -2.99 3.80 -15.05
C TRP A 51 -2.58 3.03 -16.31
N ILE A 52 -1.87 1.90 -16.13
CA ILE A 52 -1.46 1.01 -17.22
C ILE A 52 -2.69 0.38 -17.90
N ASP A 53 -3.75 0.10 -17.14
CA ASP A 53 -5.01 -0.44 -17.63
C ASP A 53 -5.99 0.63 -18.17
N ASP A 54 -5.50 1.86 -18.40
CA ASP A 54 -6.22 3.03 -18.92
C ASP A 54 -7.40 3.50 -18.03
N GLN A 55 -7.46 3.00 -16.80
CA GLN A 55 -8.43 3.35 -15.76
C GLN A 55 -7.99 4.59 -14.96
N LYS A 56 -7.72 5.70 -15.67
CA LYS A 56 -7.07 6.92 -15.12
C LYS A 56 -7.78 7.53 -13.90
N LYS A 57 -9.11 7.44 -13.82
CA LYS A 57 -9.89 7.93 -12.67
C LYS A 57 -9.55 7.16 -11.39
N TYR A 58 -9.48 5.83 -11.49
CA TYR A 58 -9.12 4.97 -10.36
C TYR A 58 -7.64 5.09 -10.01
N ALA A 59 -6.78 5.24 -11.03
CA ALA A 59 -5.37 5.52 -10.82
C ALA A 59 -5.13 6.77 -9.95
N ALA A 60 -5.77 7.89 -10.32
CA ALA A 60 -5.67 9.14 -9.57
C ALA A 60 -6.25 9.00 -8.15
N PHE A 61 -7.36 8.28 -7.99
CA PHE A 61 -7.96 8.01 -6.69
C PHE A 61 -7.00 7.24 -5.76
N TYR A 62 -6.39 6.15 -6.23
CA TYR A 62 -5.44 5.37 -5.44
C TYR A 62 -4.17 6.15 -5.11
N ILE A 63 -3.63 6.93 -6.05
CA ILE A 63 -2.48 7.81 -5.79
C ILE A 63 -2.80 8.83 -4.70
N LEU A 64 -3.99 9.44 -4.73
CA LEU A 64 -4.42 10.37 -3.68
C LEU A 64 -4.57 9.66 -2.33
N LEU A 65 -5.14 8.45 -2.33
CA LEU A 65 -5.33 7.65 -1.13
C LEU A 65 -4.00 7.30 -0.44
N ALA A 66 -2.92 7.15 -1.21
CA ALA A 66 -1.59 6.84 -0.68
C ALA A 66 -1.05 7.88 0.32
N PHE A 67 -1.48 9.14 0.20
CA PHE A 67 -1.02 10.23 1.07
C PHE A 67 -1.84 10.37 2.35
N ILE A 68 -3.05 9.81 2.40
CA ILE A 68 -3.95 9.91 3.57
C ILE A 68 -3.30 9.31 4.83
N PRO A 69 -2.71 8.08 4.80
CA PRO A 69 -2.05 7.50 5.96
C PRO A 69 -0.88 8.36 6.47
N ILE A 70 -0.12 8.97 5.57
CA ILE A 70 1.05 9.79 5.92
C ILE A 70 0.60 11.11 6.56
N LEU A 71 -0.39 11.77 5.96
CA LEU A 71 -0.98 13.01 6.49
C LEU A 71 -1.62 12.79 7.87
N SER A 72 -2.27 11.65 8.09
CA SER A 72 -2.89 11.33 9.38
C SER A 72 -1.91 11.17 10.55
N LEU A 73 -0.61 10.98 10.26
CA LEU A 73 0.44 10.90 11.27
C LEU A 73 1.20 12.21 11.48
N LEU A 74 0.96 13.21 10.64
CA LEU A 74 1.58 14.54 10.72
C LEU A 74 0.72 15.56 11.49
N ILE A 75 -0.55 15.22 11.77
CA ILE A 75 -1.51 16.00 12.55
C ILE A 75 -1.48 15.51 14.00
#